data_AF-A0AAD8I8W8-F1
#
_entry.id   AF-A0AAD8I8W8-F1
#
_cell.length_a   1.000
_cell.length_b   1.000
_cell.length_c   1.000
_cell.angle_alpha   90.00
_cell.angle_beta   90.00
_cell.angle_gamma   90.00
#
_symmetry.space_group_name_H-M   'P 1'
#
loop_
_entity.id
_entity.type
_entity.pdbx_description
1 polymer ?
#
loop_
_entity_poly.entity_id
_entity_poly.type
_entity_poly.pdbx_seq_one_letter_code
_entity_poly.pdbx_strand_id
1 'polypeptide(L)'
;METAHLGKLTPSSWQNPASRSQRFSTEIWTSNAPTTRSTIGEKCKYQDELIELVEEITYWASGFFMADLFRSVKFLPQLTGMKPAIEKIKGKLDVIFDNIIKEHTERLSERKEGTEEEYLVDVLLRINESKRLEFPISSGDIQGIVLDMFAAGTGTSSTVLEWAMAELMKHPRVMKKVQSEVREVVKGECVLEFHLA
;
A
#
# COMPACT_ATOMS: atom_id res chain seq x y z
N MET A 1 15.07 20.57 -15.13
CA MET A 1 14.82 21.83 -14.40
C MET A 1 13.35 21.86 -14.02
N GLU A 2 12.99 21.31 -12.87
CA GLU A 2 11.71 21.62 -12.23
C GLU A 2 11.84 21.28 -10.74
N THR A 3 12.45 22.21 -10.01
CA THR A 3 12.44 22.24 -8.54
C THR A 3 11.39 23.27 -8.16
N ALA A 4 10.20 22.84 -7.76
CA ALA A 4 9.21 23.73 -7.17
C ALA A 4 8.45 23.03 -6.05
N HIS A 5 8.42 23.69 -4.89
CA HIS A 5 7.55 23.45 -3.72
C HIS A 5 7.99 22.51 -2.58
N LEU A 6 9.28 22.26 -2.37
CA LEU A 6 9.74 21.91 -1.01
C LEU A 6 9.96 23.19 -0.19
N GLY A 7 8.85 23.75 0.30
CA GLY A 7 8.87 24.80 1.31
C GLY A 7 9.69 24.35 2.51
N LYS A 8 10.62 25.19 2.98
CA LYS A 8 11.50 24.87 4.11
C LYS A 8 10.65 24.54 5.34
N LEU A 9 10.62 23.26 5.73
CA LEU A 9 9.90 22.77 6.90
C LEU A 9 10.60 23.28 8.18
N THR A 10 10.06 24.31 8.81
CA THR A 10 10.53 24.86 10.09
C THR A 10 9.88 24.12 11.27
N PRO A 11 10.50 24.04 12.46
CA PRO A 11 9.92 23.36 13.64
C PRO A 11 8.48 23.77 14.01
N SER A 12 8.06 25.01 13.69
CA SER A 12 6.69 25.50 13.90
C SER A 12 5.69 24.98 12.87
N SER A 13 6.12 24.63 11.65
CA SER A 13 5.25 24.02 10.64
C SER A 13 4.88 22.57 11.00
N TRP A 14 5.43 22.01 12.09
CA TRP A 14 5.11 20.65 12.54
C TRP A 14 3.84 20.52 13.36
N GLN A 15 3.31 21.64 13.88
CA GLN A 15 2.15 21.67 14.77
C GLN A 15 0.84 22.06 14.06
N ASN A 16 0.88 22.37 12.76
CA ASN A 16 -0.30 22.77 11.98
C ASN A 16 -1.15 21.54 11.56
N PRO A 17 -2.47 21.49 11.84
CA PRO A 17 -3.35 20.40 11.42
C PRO A 17 -3.31 20.10 9.91
N ALA A 18 -3.23 21.14 9.07
CA ALA A 18 -3.14 20.98 7.62
C ALA A 18 -1.81 20.33 7.20
N SER A 19 -0.72 20.63 7.90
CA SER A 19 0.58 20.00 7.67
C SER A 19 0.62 18.55 8.14
N ARG A 20 -0.21 18.17 9.13
CA ARG A 20 -0.32 16.81 9.64
C ARG A 20 -1.03 15.91 8.62
N SER A 21 -2.13 16.40 8.05
CA SER A 21 -2.84 15.70 6.97
C SER A 21 -1.97 15.51 5.74
N GLN A 22 -1.19 16.52 5.35
CA GLN A 22 -0.24 16.41 4.24
C GLN A 22 0.93 15.45 4.52
N ARG A 23 1.36 15.32 5.78
CA ARG A 23 2.41 14.36 6.15
C ARG A 23 1.92 12.93 6.10
N PHE A 24 0.75 12.68 6.69
CA PHE A 24 0.11 11.38 6.68
C PHE A 24 -0.10 10.89 5.23
N SER A 25 -0.56 11.77 4.35
CA SER A 25 -0.70 11.43 2.93
C SER A 25 0.64 11.13 2.26
N THR A 26 1.72 11.88 2.57
CA THR A 26 3.05 11.60 2.00
C THR A 26 3.68 10.32 2.57
N GLU A 27 3.48 10.03 3.86
CA GLU A 27 4.04 8.84 4.52
C GLU A 27 3.39 7.58 3.97
N ILE A 28 2.05 7.55 3.86
CA ILE A 28 1.31 6.48 3.20
C ILE A 28 1.80 6.29 1.76
N TRP A 29 1.98 7.38 1.02
CA TRP A 29 2.44 7.30 -0.37
C TRP A 29 3.83 6.68 -0.51
N THR A 30 4.77 7.06 0.36
CA THR A 30 6.14 6.48 0.35
C THR A 30 6.18 5.02 0.81
N SER A 31 5.32 4.64 1.76
CA SER A 31 5.28 3.28 2.30
C SER A 31 4.61 2.29 1.35
N ASN A 32 3.58 2.76 0.63
CA ASN A 32 2.81 1.92 -0.28
C ASN A 32 3.57 1.62 -1.60
N ALA A 33 4.47 2.50 -2.05
CA ALA A 33 5.18 2.35 -3.32
C ALA A 33 5.89 0.98 -3.50
N PRO A 34 6.72 0.50 -2.55
CA PRO A 34 7.36 -0.82 -2.68
C PRO A 34 6.35 -1.99 -2.61
N THR A 35 5.34 -1.90 -1.75
CA THR A 35 4.29 -2.92 -1.63
C THR A 35 3.48 -3.02 -2.93
N THR A 36 3.01 -1.88 -3.44
CA THR A 36 2.29 -1.77 -4.73
C THR A 36 3.13 -2.33 -5.86
N ARG A 37 4.42 -1.97 -5.93
CA ARG A 37 5.32 -2.51 -6.95
C ARG A 37 5.47 -4.03 -6.84
N SER A 38 5.64 -4.57 -5.63
CA SER A 38 5.82 -6.01 -5.44
C SER A 38 4.54 -6.81 -5.74
N THR A 39 3.37 -6.25 -5.44
CA THR A 39 2.09 -6.96 -5.57
C THR A 39 1.47 -6.79 -6.96
N ILE A 40 1.42 -5.56 -7.46
CA ILE A 40 0.71 -5.15 -8.68
C ILE A 40 1.68 -4.65 -9.76
N GLY A 41 2.82 -4.06 -9.41
CA GLY A 41 3.84 -3.63 -10.37
C GLY A 41 4.06 -2.12 -10.45
N GLU A 42 5.06 -1.70 -11.25
CA GLU A 42 5.62 -0.34 -11.27
C GLU A 42 4.63 0.79 -11.64
N LYS A 43 3.50 0.48 -12.31
CA LYS A 43 2.55 1.49 -12.82
C LYS A 43 1.11 1.20 -12.42
N CYS A 44 0.87 0.99 -11.12
CA CYS A 44 -0.51 0.84 -10.64
C CYS A 44 -1.25 2.19 -10.69
N LYS A 45 -2.02 2.41 -11.76
CA LYS A 45 -2.91 3.58 -11.93
C LYS A 45 -4.03 3.68 -10.88
N TYR A 46 -4.27 2.61 -10.13
CA TYR A 46 -5.33 2.52 -9.12
C TYR A 46 -4.81 2.69 -7.69
N GLN A 47 -3.55 3.10 -7.50
CA GLN A 47 -2.91 3.14 -6.18
C GLN A 47 -3.67 4.02 -5.18
N ASP A 48 -4.05 5.24 -5.57
CA ASP A 48 -4.77 6.16 -4.68
C ASP A 48 -6.18 5.63 -4.34
N GLU A 49 -6.90 5.11 -5.34
CA GLU A 49 -8.22 4.50 -5.14
C GLU A 49 -8.16 3.26 -4.22
N LEU A 50 -7.11 2.45 -4.34
CA LEU A 50 -6.88 1.29 -3.47
C LEU A 50 -6.55 1.72 -2.03
N ILE A 51 -5.77 2.79 -1.84
CA ILE A 51 -5.51 3.35 -0.51
C ILE A 51 -6.83 3.79 0.13
N GLU A 52 -7.64 4.58 -0.58
CA GLU A 52 -8.95 5.05 -0.07
C GLU A 52 -9.87 3.88 0.31
N LEU A 53 -9.92 2.83 -0.52
CA LEU A 53 -10.71 1.63 -0.25
C LEU A 53 -10.18 0.86 0.96
N VAL A 54 -8.86 0.73 1.12
CA VAL A 54 -8.26 0.07 2.28
C VAL A 54 -8.52 0.85 3.57
N GLU A 55 -8.48 2.18 3.54
CA GLU A 55 -8.87 3.01 4.68
C GLU A 55 -10.35 2.79 5.06
N GLU A 56 -11.25 2.74 4.06
CA GLU A 56 -12.67 2.47 4.27
C GLU A 56 -12.90 1.05 4.86
N ILE A 57 -12.20 0.04 4.33
CA ILE A 57 -12.22 -1.34 4.86
C ILE A 57 -11.73 -1.35 6.30
N THR A 58 -10.61 -0.67 6.58
CA THR A 58 -10.01 -0.62 7.92
C THR A 58 -10.95 0.05 8.91
N TYR A 59 -11.66 1.10 8.50
CA TYR A 59 -12.69 1.74 9.33
C TYR A 59 -13.82 0.77 9.68
N TRP A 60 -14.35 0.04 8.70
CA TRP A 60 -15.40 -0.96 8.92
C TRP A 60 -14.90 -2.23 9.62
N ALA A 61 -13.61 -2.54 9.57
CA ALA A 61 -13.02 -3.69 10.27
C ALA A 61 -12.63 -3.38 11.71
N SER A 62 -12.30 -2.12 12.02
CA SER A 62 -11.86 -1.67 13.36
C SER A 62 -13.01 -1.20 14.26
N GLY A 63 -14.20 -0.94 13.71
CA GLY A 63 -15.36 -0.54 14.49
C GLY A 63 -15.91 -1.68 15.34
N PHE A 64 -16.31 -1.37 16.58
CA PHE A 64 -17.11 -2.25 17.41
C PHE A 64 -18.59 -2.11 17.00
N PHE A 65 -19.04 -2.88 16.01
CA PHE A 65 -20.44 -2.77 15.57
C PHE A 65 -21.36 -3.62 16.45
N MET A 66 -22.55 -3.09 16.80
CA MET A 66 -23.55 -3.87 17.55
C MET A 66 -23.98 -5.14 16.81
N ALA A 67 -23.83 -5.16 15.48
CA ALA A 67 -24.04 -6.34 14.66
C ALA A 67 -23.07 -7.49 14.99
N ASP A 68 -21.84 -7.18 15.43
CA ASP A 68 -20.83 -8.18 15.79
C ASP A 68 -21.14 -8.82 17.14
N LEU A 69 -21.74 -8.06 18.06
CA LEU A 69 -22.20 -8.54 19.37
C LEU A 69 -23.46 -9.39 19.27
N PHE A 70 -24.35 -9.08 18.31
CA PHE A 70 -25.64 -9.75 18.14
C PHE A 70 -25.76 -10.39 16.76
N ARG A 71 -24.90 -11.38 16.49
CA ARG A 71 -24.87 -12.16 15.24
C ARG A 71 -26.24 -12.74 14.82
N SER A 72 -27.13 -13.01 15.77
CA SER A 72 -28.49 -13.53 15.51
C SER A 72 -29.44 -12.48 14.91
N VAL A 73 -29.13 -11.18 15.02
CA VAL A 73 -29.99 -10.09 14.56
C VAL A 73 -29.53 -9.61 13.18
N LYS A 74 -29.93 -10.37 12.15
CA LYS A 74 -29.46 -10.22 10.76
C LYS A 74 -29.85 -8.93 10.04
N PHE A 75 -30.62 -8.04 10.66
CA PHE A 75 -31.01 -6.74 10.08
C PHE A 75 -30.15 -5.58 10.61
N LEU A 76 -29.39 -5.78 11.69
CA LEU A 76 -28.52 -4.74 12.25
C LEU A 76 -27.46 -4.26 11.25
N PRO A 77 -26.73 -5.14 10.52
CA PRO A 77 -25.78 -4.70 9.48
C PRO A 77 -26.39 -3.79 8.41
N GLN A 78 -27.67 -3.97 8.11
CA GLN A 78 -28.41 -3.22 7.10
C GLN A 78 -28.84 -1.86 7.64
N LEU A 79 -29.35 -1.81 8.87
CA LEU A 79 -29.74 -0.55 9.52
C LEU A 79 -28.55 0.32 9.90
N THR A 80 -27.42 -0.28 10.29
CA THR A 80 -26.18 0.47 10.60
C THR A 80 -25.49 0.99 9.34
N GLY A 81 -25.93 0.59 8.15
CA GLY A 81 -25.29 0.95 6.88
C GLY A 81 -24.03 0.15 6.55
N MET A 82 -23.61 -0.79 7.41
CA MET A 82 -22.39 -1.59 7.22
C MET A 82 -22.48 -2.49 5.99
N LYS A 83 -23.58 -3.23 5.83
CA LYS A 83 -23.77 -4.13 4.69
C LYS A 83 -23.73 -3.39 3.33
N PRO A 84 -24.52 -2.33 3.10
CA PRO A 84 -24.46 -1.62 1.83
C PRO A 84 -23.11 -0.92 1.59
N ALA A 85 -22.40 -0.49 2.65
CA ALA A 85 -21.05 0.06 2.51
C ALA A 85 -20.06 -1.01 2.03
N ILE A 86 -20.04 -2.20 2.66
CA ILE A 86 -19.16 -3.32 2.26
C ILE A 86 -19.48 -3.77 0.83
N GLU A 87 -20.76 -3.87 0.45
CA GLU A 87 -21.16 -4.24 -0.91
C GLU A 87 -20.67 -3.21 -1.95
N LYS A 88 -20.72 -1.91 -1.62
CA LYS A 88 -20.19 -0.84 -2.45
C LYS A 88 -18.66 -0.90 -2.58
N ILE A 89 -17.95 -1.12 -1.47
CA ILE A 89 -16.48 -1.28 -1.46
C ILE A 89 -16.09 -2.47 -2.32
N LYS A 90 -16.76 -3.62 -2.13
CA LYS A 90 -16.53 -4.82 -2.93
C LYS A 90 -16.72 -4.54 -4.42
N GLY A 91 -17.82 -3.91 -4.82
CA GLY A 91 -18.07 -3.60 -6.23
C GLY A 91 -16.99 -2.71 -6.86
N LYS A 92 -16.42 -1.76 -6.11
CA LYS A 92 -15.28 -0.95 -6.58
C LYS A 92 -14.00 -1.77 -6.70
N LEU A 93 -13.70 -2.60 -5.69
CA LEU A 93 -12.53 -3.49 -5.72
C LEU A 93 -12.59 -4.47 -6.87
N ASP A 94 -13.74 -5.10 -7.10
CA ASP A 94 -13.94 -6.05 -8.21
C ASP A 94 -13.59 -5.38 -9.55
N VAL A 95 -14.05 -4.14 -9.79
CA VAL A 95 -13.71 -3.38 -11.02
C VAL A 95 -12.21 -3.08 -11.13
N ILE A 96 -11.58 -2.62 -10.05
CA ILE A 96 -10.14 -2.30 -10.07
C ILE A 96 -9.33 -3.56 -10.35
N PHE A 97 -9.61 -4.64 -9.62
CA PHE A 97 -8.86 -5.87 -9.74
C PHE A 97 -9.12 -6.63 -11.03
N ASP A 98 -10.33 -6.58 -11.59
CA ASP A 98 -10.60 -7.15 -12.92
C ASP A 98 -9.74 -6.47 -13.98
N ASN A 99 -9.55 -5.15 -13.89
CA ASN A 99 -8.64 -4.43 -14.78
C ASN A 99 -7.17 -4.82 -14.57
N ILE A 100 -6.72 -4.91 -13.31
CA ILE A 100 -5.34 -5.35 -12.98
C ILE A 100 -5.11 -6.76 -13.53
N ILE A 101 -5.99 -7.72 -13.21
CA ILE A 101 -5.85 -9.11 -13.67
C ILE A 101 -5.83 -9.17 -15.20
N LYS A 102 -6.68 -8.40 -15.88
CA LYS A 102 -6.69 -8.33 -17.33
C LYS A 102 -5.36 -7.83 -17.89
N GLU A 103 -4.82 -6.74 -17.35
CA GLU A 103 -3.52 -6.18 -17.77
C GLU A 103 -2.37 -7.16 -17.58
N HIS A 104 -2.34 -7.85 -16.45
CA HIS A 104 -1.31 -8.87 -16.18
C HIS A 104 -1.48 -10.10 -17.07
N THR A 105 -2.70 -10.52 -17.36
CA THR A 105 -2.98 -11.63 -18.28
C THR A 105 -2.51 -11.31 -19.70
N GLU A 106 -2.83 -10.11 -20.21
CA GLU A 106 -2.37 -9.63 -21.52
C GLU A 106 -0.84 -9.58 -21.56
N ARG A 107 -0.21 -9.00 -20.54
CA ARG A 107 1.26 -8.92 -20.43
C ARG A 107 1.92 -10.30 -20.40
N LEU A 108 1.36 -11.27 -19.66
CA LEU A 108 1.86 -12.65 -19.62
C LEU A 108 1.77 -13.34 -20.99
N SER A 109 0.72 -13.05 -21.77
CA SER A 109 0.52 -13.63 -23.10
C SER A 109 1.53 -13.12 -24.14
N GLU A 110 2.04 -11.90 -23.97
CA GLU A 110 3.01 -11.25 -24.86
C GLU A 110 4.47 -11.52 -24.47
N ARG A 111 4.69 -12.18 -23.32
CA ARG A 111 6.01 -12.34 -22.70
C ARG A 111 6.89 -13.31 -23.50
N LYS A 112 8.08 -12.86 -23.91
CA LYS A 112 9.16 -13.74 -24.40
C LYS A 112 9.96 -14.28 -23.22
N GLU A 113 10.34 -15.56 -23.25
CA GLU A 113 11.19 -16.17 -22.22
C GLU A 113 12.49 -15.36 -22.06
N GLY A 114 12.75 -14.82 -20.87
CA GLY A 114 14.10 -14.32 -20.55
C GLY A 114 14.24 -13.22 -19.49
N THR A 115 13.45 -12.14 -19.49
CA THR A 115 13.88 -10.93 -18.74
C THR A 115 12.75 -9.94 -18.47
N GLU A 116 11.78 -10.30 -17.62
CA GLU A 116 10.87 -9.29 -17.08
C GLU A 116 10.70 -9.48 -15.58
N GLU A 117 10.49 -8.37 -14.86
CA GLU A 117 10.04 -8.40 -13.47
C GLU A 117 8.73 -9.19 -13.38
N GLU A 118 8.65 -10.03 -12.35
CA GLU A 118 7.49 -10.84 -12.04
C GLU A 118 6.88 -10.31 -10.74
N TYR A 119 5.57 -10.04 -10.78
CA TYR A 119 4.81 -9.52 -9.66
C TYR A 119 3.93 -10.61 -9.05
N LEU A 120 3.44 -10.39 -7.84
CA LEU A 120 2.59 -11.37 -7.14
C LEU A 120 1.38 -11.81 -7.98
N VAL A 121 0.70 -10.87 -8.65
CA VAL A 121 -0.44 -11.16 -9.54
C VAL A 121 -0.04 -12.15 -10.63
N ASP A 122 1.16 -12.01 -11.21
CA ASP A 122 1.64 -12.90 -12.28
C ASP A 122 1.91 -14.31 -11.79
N VAL A 123 2.54 -14.41 -10.62
CA VAL A 123 2.82 -15.69 -9.96
C VAL A 123 1.51 -16.42 -9.71
N LEU A 124 0.51 -15.73 -9.16
CA LEU A 124 -0.80 -16.29 -8.84
C LEU A 124 -1.57 -16.72 -10.08
N LEU A 125 -1.55 -15.91 -11.15
CA LEU A 125 -2.17 -16.26 -12.44
C LEU A 125 -1.52 -17.51 -13.05
N ARG A 126 -0.18 -17.57 -13.09
CA ARG A 126 0.54 -18.74 -13.60
C ARG A 126 0.26 -20.00 -12.78
N ILE A 127 0.20 -19.88 -11.45
CA ILE A 127 -0.17 -21.01 -10.58
C ILE A 127 -1.58 -21.49 -10.91
N ASN A 128 -2.53 -20.58 -11.09
CA ASN A 128 -3.91 -20.91 -11.47
C ASN A 128 -3.97 -21.65 -12.83
N GLU A 129 -3.29 -21.12 -13.84
CA GLU A 129 -3.22 -21.71 -15.18
C GLU A 129 -2.54 -23.09 -15.20
N SER A 130 -1.54 -23.30 -14.34
CA SER A 130 -0.83 -24.57 -14.25
C SER A 130 -1.70 -25.74 -13.79
N LYS A 131 -2.85 -25.46 -13.17
CA LYS A 131 -3.79 -26.46 -12.58
C LYS A 131 -3.10 -27.49 -11.68
N ARG A 132 -1.98 -27.12 -11.05
CA ARG A 132 -1.19 -27.98 -10.16
C ARG A 132 -1.74 -28.03 -8.74
N LEU A 133 -2.66 -27.13 -8.39
CA LEU A 133 -3.29 -27.10 -7.08
C LEU A 133 -4.39 -28.16 -6.98
N GLU A 134 -4.45 -28.83 -5.83
CA GLU A 134 -5.52 -29.78 -5.50
C GLU A 134 -6.89 -29.09 -5.48
N PHE A 135 -6.91 -27.81 -5.09
CA PHE A 135 -8.08 -26.93 -5.17
C PHE A 135 -7.78 -25.77 -6.12
N PRO A 136 -8.56 -25.56 -7.19
CA PRO A 136 -8.35 -24.45 -8.10
C PRO A 136 -8.62 -23.12 -7.37
N ILE A 137 -7.73 -22.15 -7.57
CA ILE A 137 -7.90 -20.79 -7.05
C ILE A 137 -8.77 -20.00 -8.02
N SER A 138 -9.82 -19.35 -7.52
CA SER A 138 -10.67 -18.49 -8.33
C SER A 138 -10.03 -17.12 -8.54
N SER A 139 -10.55 -16.34 -9.50
CA SER A 139 -10.16 -14.93 -9.66
C SER A 139 -10.37 -14.16 -8.35
N GLY A 140 -11.50 -14.37 -7.67
CA GLY A 140 -11.78 -13.73 -6.38
C GLY A 140 -10.79 -14.08 -5.28
N ASP A 141 -10.23 -15.30 -5.27
CA ASP A 141 -9.19 -15.68 -4.32
C ASP A 141 -7.87 -14.93 -4.60
N ILE A 142 -7.51 -14.79 -5.87
CA ILE A 142 -6.34 -13.98 -6.30
C ILE A 142 -6.53 -12.53 -5.88
N GLN A 143 -7.71 -11.95 -6.13
CA GLN A 143 -8.05 -10.59 -5.71
C GLN A 143 -7.91 -10.41 -4.20
N GLY A 144 -8.43 -11.37 -3.42
CA GLY A 144 -8.34 -11.37 -1.97
C GLY A 144 -6.90 -11.40 -1.46
N ILE A 145 -6.05 -12.29 -2.02
CA ILE A 145 -4.64 -12.40 -1.62
C ILE A 145 -3.87 -11.11 -1.94
N VAL A 146 -4.07 -10.54 -3.12
CA VAL A 146 -3.35 -9.31 -3.52
C VAL A 146 -3.82 -8.12 -2.68
N LEU A 147 -5.12 -8.02 -2.41
CA LEU A 147 -5.66 -6.99 -1.52
C LEU A 147 -5.12 -7.11 -0.09
N ASP A 148 -5.06 -8.33 0.45
CA ASP A 148 -4.54 -8.59 1.79
C ASP A 148 -3.07 -8.17 1.91
N MET A 149 -2.23 -8.57 0.95
CA MET A 149 -0.82 -8.17 0.91
C MET A 149 -0.64 -6.65 0.80
N PHE A 150 -1.45 -6.00 -0.03
CA PHE A 150 -1.43 -4.55 -0.18
C PHE A 150 -1.86 -3.84 1.11
N ALA A 151 -2.98 -4.24 1.71
CA ALA A 151 -3.51 -3.62 2.92
C ALA A 151 -2.58 -3.81 4.12
N ALA A 152 -2.13 -5.05 4.35
CA ALA A 152 -1.22 -5.39 5.44
C ALA A 152 0.14 -4.71 5.28
N GLY A 153 0.68 -4.69 4.06
CA GLY A 153 1.96 -4.04 3.76
C GLY A 153 1.91 -2.54 4.00
N THR A 154 0.84 -1.86 3.57
CA THR A 154 0.76 -0.40 3.62
C THR A 154 0.42 0.15 5.01
N GLY A 155 -0.63 -0.36 5.65
CA GLY A 155 -1.09 0.20 6.93
C GLY A 155 -0.07 0.03 8.06
N THR A 156 0.57 -1.14 8.13
CA THR A 156 1.51 -1.46 9.21
C THR A 156 2.83 -0.70 9.06
N SER A 157 3.40 -0.67 7.86
CA SER A 157 4.66 0.04 7.59
C SER A 157 4.53 1.55 7.75
N SER A 158 3.43 2.15 7.27
CA SER A 158 3.14 3.59 7.49
C SER A 158 3.06 3.90 8.98
N THR A 159 2.31 3.09 9.74
CA THR A 159 2.18 3.25 11.19
C THR A 159 3.54 3.21 11.89
N VAL A 160 4.41 2.24 11.53
CA VAL A 160 5.75 2.14 12.12
C VAL A 160 6.61 3.37 11.79
N LEU A 161 6.57 3.85 10.55
CA LEU A 161 7.30 5.05 10.13
C LEU A 161 6.81 6.30 10.87
N GLU A 162 5.49 6.47 10.99
CA GLU A 162 4.87 7.55 11.76
C GLU A 162 5.33 7.56 13.22
N TRP A 163 5.29 6.40 13.90
CA TRP A 163 5.75 6.28 15.28
C TRP A 163 7.26 6.53 15.40
N ALA A 164 8.07 5.98 14.49
CA ALA A 164 9.51 6.19 14.49
C ALA A 164 9.85 7.68 14.35
N MET A 165 9.22 8.39 13.41
CA MET A 165 9.42 9.82 13.20
C MET A 165 8.94 10.65 14.39
N ALA A 166 7.76 10.33 14.95
CA ALA A 166 7.25 10.99 16.14
C ALA A 166 8.21 10.85 17.33
N GLU A 167 8.77 9.65 17.54
CA GLU A 167 9.71 9.39 18.62
C GLU A 167 11.06 10.09 18.40
N LEU A 168 11.58 10.09 17.16
CA LEU A 168 12.81 10.81 16.83
C LEU A 168 12.65 12.33 17.05
N MET A 169 11.50 12.92 16.68
CA MET A 169 11.21 14.33 16.90
C MET A 169 11.15 14.70 18.39
N LYS A 170 10.66 13.79 19.23
CA LYS A 170 10.62 13.95 20.68
C LYS A 170 12.00 13.83 21.33
N HIS A 171 12.96 13.16 20.67
CA HIS A 171 14.32 12.93 21.16
C HIS A 171 15.41 13.54 20.25
N PRO A 172 15.63 14.88 20.26
CA PRO A 172 16.53 15.57 19.34
C PRO A 172 17.99 15.09 19.36
N ARG A 173 18.47 14.56 20.50
CA ARG A 173 19.83 13.99 20.60
C ARG A 173 19.98 12.73 19.74
N VAL A 174 18.96 11.86 19.76
CA VAL A 174 18.93 10.63 18.96
C VAL A 174 18.75 10.97 17.48
N MET A 175 17.84 11.89 17.14
CA MET A 175 17.66 12.38 15.76
C MET A 175 18.97 12.89 15.14
N LYS A 176 19.75 13.71 15.87
CA LYS A 176 21.05 14.21 15.38
C LYS A 176 22.04 13.07 15.09
N LYS A 177 22.05 12.05 15.94
CA LYS A 177 22.93 10.88 15.77
C LYS A 177 22.53 10.06 14.54
N VAL A 178 21.24 9.76 14.37
CA VAL A 178 20.72 9.04 13.19
C VAL A 178 21.07 9.80 11.90
N GLN A 179 20.85 11.13 11.87
CA GLN A 179 21.21 11.96 10.71
C GLN A 179 22.71 11.98 10.41
N SER A 180 23.57 11.97 11.44
CA SER A 180 25.02 11.86 11.21
C SER A 180 25.42 10.50 10.68
N GLU A 181 24.87 9.41 11.22
CA GLU A 181 25.16 8.04 10.79
C GLU A 181 24.76 7.83 9.32
N VAL A 182 23.54 8.21 8.93
CA VAL A 182 23.08 8.12 7.52
C VAL A 182 24.01 8.93 6.60
N ARG A 183 24.41 10.13 7.02
CA ARG A 183 25.30 11.00 6.21
C ARG A 183 26.71 10.42 6.09
N GLU A 184 27.21 9.70 7.09
CA GLU A 184 28.50 9.03 7.01
C GLU A 184 28.46 7.82 6.07
N VAL A 185 27.43 6.97 6.17
CA VAL A 185 27.28 5.78 5.32
C VAL A 185 27.13 6.15 3.85
N VAL A 186 26.26 7.12 3.53
CA VAL A 186 25.99 7.53 2.14
C VAL A 186 27.21 8.18 1.48
N LYS A 187 28.09 8.83 2.25
CA LYS A 187 29.37 9.35 1.72
C LYS A 187 30.29 8.24 1.21
N GLY A 188 30.14 7.01 1.68
CA GLY A 188 30.89 5.83 1.21
C GLY A 188 30.43 5.28 -0.13
N GLU A 189 29.17 5.52 -0.54
CA GLU A 189 28.58 4.95 -1.76
C GLU A 189 28.53 5.92 -2.95
N CYS A 190 28.50 7.23 -2.72
CA CYS A 190 28.48 8.23 -3.81
C CYS A 190 29.77 8.31 -4.67
N VAL A 191 30.84 7.56 -4.34
CA VAL A 191 32.13 7.65 -5.05
C VAL A 191 32.33 6.52 -6.07
N LEU A 192 31.56 5.42 -6.01
CA LEU A 192 31.85 4.23 -6.84
C LEU A 192 31.13 4.16 -8.19
N GLU A 193 30.16 5.04 -8.49
CA GLU A 193 29.53 5.08 -9.82
C GLU A 193 30.04 6.21 -10.74
N PHE A 194 30.89 7.14 -10.27
CA PHE A 194 31.39 8.25 -11.09
C PHE A 194 32.84 8.09 -11.58
N HIS A 195 33.42 6.89 -11.53
CA HIS A 195 34.78 6.64 -12.07
C HIS A 195 34.87 5.51 -13.11
N LEU A 196 33.74 4.95 -13.55
CA LEU A 196 33.70 4.00 -14.67
C LEU A 196 32.53 4.31 -15.60
N ALA A 197 32.63 5.42 -16.32
CA ALA A 197 31.92 5.70 -17.57
C ALA A 197 32.79 6.60 -18.45
#